data_AF-A0A0B7F9Q6-F1
#
_entry.id   AF-A0A0B7F9Q6-F1
#
_cell.length_a   1.000
_cell.length_b   1.000
_cell.length_c   1.000
_cell.angle_alpha   90.00
_cell.angle_beta   90.00
_cell.angle_gamma   90.00
#
_symmetry.space_group_name_H-M   'P 1'
#
loop_
_entity.id
_entity.type
_entity.pdbx_description
1 polymer ?
#
loop_
_entity_poly.entity_id
_entity_poly.type
_entity_poly.pdbx_seq_one_letter_code
_entity_poly.pdbx_strand_id
1 'polypeptide(L)'
;MARGHTLTHRLLIYTSLAVGVCAYGASDICCDRLTAALSSAKVFTPLVPKYTIENIKYWSSTCVLKPTCVFVPESPSDVSTAIKILVENNCEFATRGGGHTPNPG
;
A
#
# COMPACT_ATOMS: atom_id res chain seq x y z
N MET A 1 -36.91 33.07 -52.26
CA MET A 1 -35.71 33.81 -51.80
C MET A 1 -36.00 34.49 -50.46
N ALA A 2 -35.40 34.02 -49.36
CA ALA A 2 -34.94 34.84 -48.23
C ALA A 2 -34.20 33.97 -47.20
N ARG A 3 -32.99 34.40 -46.84
CA ARG A 3 -32.04 33.86 -45.86
C ARG A 3 -32.41 34.26 -44.42
N GLY A 4 -31.89 33.53 -43.43
CA GLY A 4 -31.68 33.98 -42.04
C GLY A 4 -31.54 32.79 -41.08
N HIS A 5 -30.32 32.34 -40.70
CA HIS A 5 -29.54 32.74 -39.51
C HIS A 5 -30.41 32.78 -38.23
N THR A 6 -30.20 31.98 -37.17
CA THR A 6 -29.00 31.91 -36.31
C THR A 6 -29.08 30.77 -35.27
N LEU A 7 -27.90 30.26 -34.88
CA LEU A 7 -27.46 29.73 -33.57
C LEU A 7 -28.55 29.49 -32.49
N THR A 8 -28.60 28.33 -31.82
CA THR A 8 -27.68 28.05 -30.70
C THR A 8 -27.82 26.58 -30.25
N HIS A 9 -26.97 25.68 -30.75
CA HIS A 9 -26.71 24.42 -30.03
C HIS A 9 -25.83 24.78 -28.83
N ARG A 10 -26.44 24.96 -27.66
CA ARG A 10 -25.73 24.96 -26.38
C ARG A 10 -25.18 23.55 -26.15
N LEU A 11 -24.06 23.24 -26.79
CA LEU A 11 -23.20 22.15 -26.37
C LEU A 11 -22.63 22.59 -25.02
N LEU A 12 -23.26 22.14 -23.93
CA LEU A 12 -22.65 22.20 -22.61
C LEU A 12 -21.48 21.23 -22.64
N ILE A 13 -20.32 21.73 -23.05
CA ILE A 13 -19.04 21.05 -22.86
C ILE A 13 -18.78 21.10 -21.36
N TYR A 14 -19.31 20.12 -20.63
CA TYR A 14 -18.86 19.83 -19.28
C TYR A 14 -17.41 19.35 -19.42
N THR A 15 -16.46 20.27 -19.29
CA THR A 15 -15.06 19.92 -19.08
C THR A 15 -14.97 19.30 -17.69
N SER A 16 -15.10 17.97 -17.63
CA SER A 16 -14.77 17.19 -16.44
C SER A 16 -13.29 17.39 -16.16
N LEU A 17 -12.99 18.14 -15.10
CA LEU A 17 -11.65 18.22 -14.54
C LEU A 17 -11.35 16.83 -13.96
N ALA A 18 -10.60 16.01 -14.69
CA ALA A 18 -10.11 14.75 -14.17
C ALA A 18 -9.08 15.07 -13.08
N VAL A 19 -9.53 15.14 -11.83
CA VAL A 19 -8.65 15.17 -10.67
C VAL A 19 -7.95 13.81 -10.66
N GLY A 20 -6.66 13.80 -11.00
CA GLY A 20 -5.82 12.63 -10.83
C GLY A 20 -5.73 12.29 -9.35
N VAL A 21 -6.53 11.33 -8.91
CA VAL A 21 -6.36 10.73 -7.59
C VAL A 21 -5.07 9.93 -7.67
N CYS A 22 -4.00 10.43 -7.06
CA CYS A 22 -2.85 9.59 -6.75
C CYS A 22 -3.38 8.41 -5.94
N ALA A 23 -3.13 7.18 -6.39
CA ALA A 23 -3.37 5.99 -5.58
C ALA A 23 -2.45 6.07 -4.35
N TYR A 24 -2.89 6.79 -3.32
CA TYR A 24 -2.37 6.66 -1.97
C TYR A 24 -2.53 5.18 -1.63
N GLY A 25 -1.41 4.50 -1.34
CA GLY A 25 -1.36 3.04 -1.20
C GLY A 25 -2.60 2.54 -0.46
N ALA A 26 -3.42 1.75 -1.16
CA ALA A 26 -4.64 1.20 -0.59
C ALA A 26 -4.27 0.52 0.72
N SER A 27 -4.99 0.84 1.81
CA SER A 27 -4.78 0.07 3.04
C SER A 27 -5.21 -1.36 2.74
N ASP A 28 -4.30 -2.27 3.01
CA ASP A 28 -4.55 -3.68 2.91
C ASP A 28 -5.22 -4.15 4.20
N ILE A 29 -6.24 -5.01 4.07
CA ILE A 29 -7.01 -5.48 5.22
C ILE A 29 -6.10 -6.10 6.29
N CYS A 30 -5.02 -6.75 5.89
CA CYS A 30 -4.08 -7.38 6.80
C CYS A 30 -3.25 -6.34 7.55
N CYS A 31 -2.78 -5.30 6.86
CA CYS A 31 -2.08 -4.18 7.49
C CYS A 31 -2.94 -3.46 8.53
N ASP A 32 -4.23 -3.27 8.25
CA ASP A 32 -5.17 -2.66 9.19
C ASP A 32 -5.41 -3.55 10.41
N ARG A 33 -5.59 -4.85 10.20
CA ARG A 33 -5.77 -5.83 11.30
C ARG A 33 -4.52 -5.95 12.17
N LEU A 34 -3.33 -5.99 11.56
CA LEU A 34 -2.07 -5.98 12.29
C LEU A 34 -1.92 -4.71 13.13
N THR A 35 -2.23 -3.55 12.54
CA THR A 35 -2.16 -2.25 13.24
C THR A 35 -3.10 -2.21 14.43
N ALA A 36 -4.34 -2.68 14.25
CA ALA A 36 -5.34 -2.73 15.30
C ALA A 36 -4.95 -3.66 16.46
N ALA A 37 -4.30 -4.79 16.16
CA ALA A 37 -3.94 -5.79 17.17
C ALA A 37 -2.60 -5.49 17.88
N LEU A 38 -1.62 -4.89 17.19
CA LEU A 38 -0.22 -4.83 17.63
C LEU A 38 0.37 -3.43 17.79
N SER A 39 -0.31 -2.38 17.32
CA SER A 39 0.10 -0.97 17.27
C SER A 39 0.66 -0.48 15.94
N SER A 40 0.32 0.75 15.56
CA SER A 40 0.90 1.51 14.45
C SER A 40 2.38 1.84 14.66
N ALA A 41 2.91 1.68 15.88
CA ALA A 41 4.34 1.80 16.16
C ALA A 41 5.17 0.64 15.58
N LYS A 42 4.51 -0.49 15.25
CA LYS A 42 5.14 -1.72 14.72
C LYS A 42 4.80 -2.01 13.26
N VAL A 43 3.78 -1.36 12.70
CA VAL A 43 3.29 -1.57 11.32
C VAL A 43 3.48 -0.28 10.53
N PHE A 44 4.29 -0.34 9.47
CA PHE A 44 4.69 0.81 8.69
C PHE A 44 4.14 0.71 7.27
N THR A 45 3.44 1.73 6.80
CA THR A 45 2.98 1.85 5.41
C THR A 45 3.94 2.72 4.59
N PRO A 46 3.88 2.71 3.25
CA PRO A 46 4.76 3.52 2.39
C PRO A 46 4.77 5.03 2.67
N LEU A 47 3.83 5.53 3.49
CA LEU A 47 3.72 6.94 3.87
C LEU A 47 4.68 7.36 4.99
N VAL A 48 5.24 6.41 5.75
CA VAL A 48 6.13 6.73 6.88
C VAL A 48 7.58 6.40 6.57
N PRO A 49 8.57 7.23 6.98
CA PRO A 49 9.99 6.97 6.69
C PRO A 49 10.51 5.61 7.18
N LYS A 50 9.96 5.12 8.30
CA LYS A 50 10.30 3.79 8.83
C LYS A 50 10.02 2.66 7.85
N TYR A 51 8.97 2.76 7.01
CA TYR A 51 8.72 1.76 5.98
C TYR A 51 9.90 1.67 5.02
N THR A 52 10.36 2.81 4.49
CA THR A 52 11.48 2.82 3.53
C THR A 52 12.73 2.25 4.18
N ILE A 53 13.03 2.67 5.41
CA ILE A 53 14.16 2.17 6.18
C ILE A 53 14.09 0.65 6.33
N GLU A 54 12.93 0.10 6.73
CA GLU A 54 12.80 -1.33 6.93
C GLU A 54 12.74 -2.12 5.61
N ASN A 55 12.14 -1.57 4.56
CA ASN A 55 11.95 -2.26 3.29
C ASN A 55 13.24 -2.33 2.44
N ILE A 56 14.20 -1.41 2.62
CA ILE A 56 15.48 -1.43 1.88
C ILE A 56 16.62 -2.12 2.64
N LYS A 57 16.40 -2.51 3.90
CA LYS A 57 17.38 -3.23 4.75
C LYS A 57 17.55 -4.70 4.32
N TYR A 58 17.85 -4.93 3.06
CA TYR A 58 18.24 -6.23 2.53
C TYR A 58 19.72 -6.21 2.19
N TRP A 59 20.38 -7.36 2.34
CA TRP A 59 21.76 -7.51 1.90
C TRP A 59 21.87 -7.48 0.37
N SER A 60 20.91 -8.11 -0.33
CA SER A 60 20.81 -8.06 -1.79
C SER A 60 19.73 -7.08 -2.25
N SER A 61 20.06 -6.22 -3.21
CA SER A 61 19.09 -5.30 -3.84
C SER A 61 18.01 -6.03 -4.64
N THR A 62 18.25 -7.29 -5.05
CA THR A 62 17.26 -8.11 -5.76
C THR A 62 16.06 -8.48 -4.89
N CYS A 63 16.18 -8.39 -3.56
CA CYS A 63 15.13 -8.80 -2.62
C CYS A 63 14.21 -7.64 -2.20
N VAL A 64 14.46 -6.41 -2.67
CA VAL A 64 13.67 -5.25 -2.30
C VAL A 64 12.37 -5.21 -3.10
N LEU A 65 11.28 -5.62 -2.46
CA LEU A 65 9.92 -5.58 -3.02
C LEU A 65 9.16 -4.34 -2.54
N LYS A 66 7.85 -4.28 -2.84
CA LYS A 66 6.97 -3.17 -2.45
C LYS A 66 5.74 -3.70 -1.69
N PRO A 67 5.91 -4.23 -0.47
CA PRO A 67 4.77 -4.69 0.33
C PRO A 67 3.84 -3.53 0.71
N THR A 68 2.57 -3.84 0.96
CA THR A 68 1.56 -2.86 1.40
C THR A 68 1.87 -2.29 2.79
N CYS A 69 2.50 -3.08 3.65
CA CYS A 69 3.10 -2.62 4.90
C CYS A 69 4.28 -3.50 5.32
N VAL A 70 5.12 -2.99 6.21
CA VAL A 70 6.17 -3.73 6.89
C VAL A 70 5.83 -3.80 8.38
N PHE A 71 5.80 -5.01 8.92
CA PHE A 71 5.60 -5.26 10.35
C PHE A 71 6.92 -5.66 11.02
N VAL A 72 7.31 -4.96 12.08
CA VAL A 72 8.52 -5.25 12.87
C VAL A 72 8.12 -5.68 14.29
N PRO A 73 8.13 -6.99 14.59
CA PRO A 73 7.80 -7.51 15.91
C PRO A 73 8.91 -7.25 16.93
N GLU A 74 8.55 -7.13 18.21
CA GLU A 74 9.50 -6.94 19.33
C GLU A 74 9.48 -8.12 20.31
N SER A 75 8.55 -9.06 20.13
CA SER A 75 8.37 -10.21 21.01
C SER A 75 7.84 -11.44 20.25
N PRO A 76 8.04 -12.67 20.78
CA PRO A 76 7.43 -13.87 20.22
C PRO A 76 5.90 -13.82 20.17
N SER A 77 5.27 -13.14 21.13
CA SER A 77 3.83 -12.90 21.16
C SER A 77 3.35 -12.03 20.00
N ASP A 78 4.13 -11.02 19.60
CA ASP A 78 3.80 -10.19 18.43
C ASP A 78 3.82 -11.05 17.16
N VAL A 79 4.83 -11.90 17.00
CA VAL A 79 4.94 -12.83 15.85
C VAL A 79 3.76 -13.79 15.82
N SER A 80 3.47 -14.46 16.93
CA SER A 80 2.36 -15.42 17.01
C SER A 80 1.02 -14.77 16.65
N THR A 81 0.79 -13.55 17.14
CA THR A 81 -0.44 -12.79 16.87
C THR A 81 -0.51 -12.38 15.39
N ALA A 82 0.59 -11.87 14.82
CA ALA A 82 0.64 -11.47 13.42
C ALA A 82 0.37 -12.63 12.47
N ILE A 83 1.01 -13.80 12.69
CA ILE A 83 0.81 -14.97 11.83
C ILE A 83 -0.64 -15.46 11.86
N LYS A 84 -1.30 -15.47 13.03
CA LYS A 84 -2.73 -15.81 13.12
C LYS A 84 -3.58 -14.88 12.27
N ILE A 85 -3.38 -13.58 12.40
CA ILE A 85 -4.09 -12.56 11.62
C ILE A 85 -3.86 -12.77 10.12
N LEU A 86 -2.61 -12.96 9.70
CA LEU A 86 -2.24 -13.11 8.30
C LEU A 86 -2.88 -14.36 7.67
N VAL A 87 -2.86 -15.49 8.38
CA VAL A 87 -3.46 -16.75 7.92
C VAL A 87 -4.99 -16.66 7.89
N GLU A 88 -5.62 -16.13 8.94
CA GLU A 88 -7.08 -15.98 9.02
C GLU A 88 -7.64 -15.10 7.90
N ASN A 89 -6.86 -14.14 7.41
CA ASN A 89 -7.27 -13.20 6.36
C ASN A 89 -6.69 -13.58 4.97
N ASN A 90 -6.06 -14.75 4.81
CA ASN A 90 -5.45 -15.21 3.55
C ASN A 90 -4.46 -14.18 2.94
N CYS A 91 -3.68 -13.53 3.79
CA CYS A 91 -2.71 -12.53 3.37
C CYS A 91 -1.48 -13.19 2.77
N GLU A 92 -0.99 -12.66 1.65
CA GLU A 92 0.36 -12.97 1.20
C GLU A 92 1.36 -12.23 2.07
N PHE A 93 2.35 -12.94 2.61
CA PHE A 93 3.38 -12.35 3.46
C PHE A 93 4.73 -13.04 3.26
N ALA A 94 5.79 -12.26 3.41
CA ALA A 94 7.16 -12.74 3.46
C ALA A 94 7.73 -12.54 4.87
N THR A 95 8.67 -13.41 5.27
CA THR A 95 9.39 -13.27 6.54
C THR A 95 10.84 -12.90 6.28
N ARG A 96 11.41 -12.06 7.14
CA ARG A 96 12.81 -11.64 7.06
C ARG A 96 13.48 -11.79 8.43
N GLY A 97 14.53 -12.60 8.47
CA GLY A 97 15.50 -12.63 9.58
C GLY A 97 16.67 -11.67 9.33
N GLY A 98 17.90 -12.19 9.28
CA GLY A 98 19.11 -11.39 9.04
C GLY A 98 19.28 -10.84 7.61
N GLY A 99 18.39 -11.15 6.67
CA GLY A 99 18.37 -10.54 5.34
C GLY A 99 19.43 -11.04 4.34
N HIS A 100 20.12 -12.15 4.63
CA HIS A 100 21.13 -12.76 3.74
C HIS A 100 20.55 -13.66 2.63
N THR A 101 19.23 -13.85 2.58
CA THR A 101 18.57 -14.61 1.52
C THR A 101 18.56 -13.79 0.23
N PRO A 102 19.15 -14.25 -0.89
CA PRO A 102 19.19 -13.50 -2.15
C PRO A 102 17.94 -13.72 -3.04
N ASN A 103 17.02 -14.59 -2.60
CA ASN A 103 15.78 -14.87 -3.30
C ASN A 103 14.69 -13.84 -2.92
N PRO A 104 14.02 -13.21 -3.90
CA PRO A 104 12.78 -12.47 -3.66
C PRO A 104 11.72 -13.40 -3.07
N GLY A 105 11.07 -12.96 -1.99
CA GLY A 105 9.97 -13.67 -1.35
C GLY A 105 8.68 -13.60 -2.16
#